data_AF-A0A4Q3RLR0-F1
#
_entry.id   AF-A0A4Q3RLR0-F1
#
_cell.length_a   1.000
_cell.length_b   1.000
_cell.length_c   1.000
_cell.angle_alpha   90.00
_cell.angle_beta   90.00
_cell.angle_gamma   90.00
#
_symmetry.space_group_name_H-M   'P 1'
#
loop_
_entity.id
_entity.type
_entity.pdbx_description
1 polymer ?
#
loop_
_entity_poly.entity_id
_entity_poly.type
_entity_poly.pdbx_seq_one_letter_code
_entity_poly.pdbx_strand_id
1 'polypeptide(L)'
;MHRFLSQKFKFYTFICIALLLFVHGYNLQVTYLAPFSLVNEDLTFTTFFEYFIANGILRFRIPMLFLISGYIFSIQDKRPYGQRIKRRFVTLIVPYFIWSAVGLAVTYLWQQNSVTFEAVHRAALDQLGDNRAYEEIGWGGVIKRWLVAPVSFQLWFLRSLFVYNLMYPLFRWA
;
A
#
# COMPACT_ATOMS: atom_id res chain seq x y z
N MET A 1 -5.21 -26.83 -8.37
CA MET A 1 -5.74 -25.79 -9.29
C MET A 1 -5.29 -26.12 -10.70
N HIS A 2 -6.21 -26.12 -11.67
CA HIS A 2 -5.86 -26.41 -13.07
C HIS A 2 -4.91 -25.32 -13.63
N ARG A 3 -3.96 -25.71 -14.49
CA ARG A 3 -2.93 -24.81 -15.03
C ARG A 3 -3.51 -23.57 -15.70
N PHE A 4 -4.59 -23.75 -16.46
CA PHE A 4 -5.29 -22.66 -17.14
C PHE A 4 -5.83 -21.60 -16.18
N LEU A 5 -6.47 -22.02 -15.07
CA LEU A 5 -7.00 -21.09 -14.08
C LEU A 5 -5.87 -20.34 -13.35
N SER A 6 -4.76 -21.03 -13.07
CA SER A 6 -3.57 -20.39 -12.52
C SER A 6 -3.02 -19.29 -13.41
N GLN A 7 -3.00 -19.51 -14.74
CA GLN A 7 -2.50 -18.52 -15.69
C GLN A 7 -3.40 -17.29 -15.75
N LYS A 8 -4.74 -17.48 -15.73
CA LYS A 8 -5.70 -16.36 -15.65
C LYS A 8 -5.45 -15.49 -14.42
N PHE A 9 -5.32 -16.08 -13.23
CA PHE A 9 -5.04 -15.31 -12.02
C PHE A 9 -3.72 -14.56 -12.09
N LYS A 10 -2.65 -15.20 -12.61
CA LYS A 10 -1.35 -14.53 -12.79
C LYS A 10 -1.45 -13.35 -13.76
N PHE A 11 -2.17 -13.51 -14.87
CA PHE A 11 -2.39 -12.45 -15.85
C PHE A 11 -3.13 -11.26 -15.25
N TYR A 12 -4.26 -11.49 -14.58
CA TYR A 12 -5.01 -10.40 -13.94
C TYR A 12 -4.24 -9.76 -12.78
N THR A 13 -3.48 -10.54 -12.02
CA THR A 13 -2.57 -10.00 -10.98
C THR A 13 -1.53 -9.09 -11.61
N PHE A 14 -0.91 -9.51 -12.72
CA PHE A 14 0.06 -8.70 -13.45
C PHE A 14 -0.55 -7.38 -13.94
N ILE A 15 -1.73 -7.44 -14.58
CA ILE A 15 -2.45 -6.23 -15.01
C ILE A 15 -2.71 -5.31 -13.81
N CYS A 16 -3.23 -5.83 -12.70
CA CYS A 16 -3.52 -5.01 -11.53
C CYS A 16 -2.27 -4.34 -10.94
N ILE A 17 -1.13 -5.04 -10.93
CA ILE A 17 0.15 -4.49 -10.48
C ILE A 17 0.64 -3.40 -11.45
N ALA A 18 0.54 -3.61 -12.76
CA ALA A 18 0.91 -2.60 -13.75
C ALA A 18 0.04 -1.34 -13.61
N LEU A 19 -1.28 -1.51 -13.44
CA LEU A 19 -2.19 -0.40 -13.18
C LEU A 19 -1.90 0.29 -11.85
N LEU A 20 -1.47 -0.46 -10.83
CA LEU A 20 -1.07 0.13 -9.55
C LEU A 20 0.12 1.07 -9.70
N LEU A 21 1.14 0.67 -10.47
CA LEU A 21 2.28 1.52 -10.78
C LEU A 21 1.84 2.80 -11.51
N PHE A 22 0.99 2.66 -12.52
CA PHE A 22 0.48 3.80 -13.29
C PHE A 22 -0.26 4.81 -12.41
N VAL A 23 -1.12 4.34 -11.50
CA VAL A 23 -1.89 5.21 -10.61
C VAL A 23 -1.02 5.89 -9.54
N HIS A 24 0.19 5.42 -9.28
CA HIS A 24 1.12 6.15 -8.42
C HIS A 24 1.97 7.20 -9.16
N GLY A 25 1.73 7.40 -10.47
CA GLY A 25 2.42 8.38 -11.30
C GLY A 25 1.59 9.61 -11.68
N TYR A 26 0.40 9.83 -11.09
CA TYR A 26 -0.32 11.10 -11.29
C TYR A 26 0.40 12.25 -10.60
N ASN A 27 0.13 13.48 -11.03
CA ASN A 27 0.82 14.68 -10.57
C ASN A 27 -0.12 15.71 -9.90
N LEU A 28 -1.22 15.24 -9.31
CA LEU A 28 -2.09 16.03 -8.45
C LEU A 28 -1.39 16.43 -7.14
N GLN A 29 -1.70 17.61 -6.64
CA GLN A 29 -1.30 18.14 -5.32
C GLN A 29 -1.70 17.19 -4.19
N VAL A 30 -2.87 16.55 -4.29
CA VAL A 30 -3.26 15.48 -3.37
C VAL A 30 -2.50 14.22 -3.73
N THR A 31 -1.33 14.05 -3.12
CA THR A 31 -0.40 12.94 -3.41
C THR A 31 -1.01 11.56 -3.12
N TYR A 32 -2.03 11.47 -2.27
CA TYR A 32 -2.73 10.22 -1.96
C TYR A 32 -4.24 10.37 -2.08
N LEU A 33 -4.81 9.85 -3.18
CA LEU A 33 -6.24 9.86 -3.42
C LEU A 33 -6.98 8.78 -2.61
N ALA A 34 -7.66 9.20 -1.53
CA ALA A 34 -8.68 8.42 -0.85
C ALA A 34 -9.99 8.40 -1.69
N PRO A 35 -10.92 7.45 -1.44
CA PRO A 35 -12.18 7.38 -2.19
C PRO A 35 -12.99 8.68 -2.17
N PHE A 36 -12.83 9.46 -1.11
CA PHE A 36 -13.52 10.72 -0.83
C PHE A 36 -12.58 11.93 -0.92
N SER A 37 -11.37 11.77 -1.47
CA SER A 37 -10.47 12.90 -1.68
C SER A 37 -11.07 13.86 -2.70
N LEU A 38 -11.15 15.13 -2.32
CA LEU A 38 -11.50 16.21 -3.23
C LEU A 38 -10.26 16.66 -4.01
N VAL A 39 -10.47 17.11 -5.24
CA VAL A 39 -9.42 17.74 -6.06
C VAL A 39 -9.35 19.20 -5.65
N ASN A 40 -8.24 19.59 -5.02
CA ASN A 40 -8.01 20.96 -4.53
C ASN A 40 -7.18 21.78 -5.54
N GLU A 41 -7.53 21.66 -6.82
CA GLU A 41 -6.84 22.31 -7.94
C GLU A 41 -7.86 22.76 -8.98
N ASP A 42 -7.43 23.67 -9.85
CA ASP A 42 -8.25 24.11 -10.97
C ASP A 42 -8.68 22.93 -11.86
N LEU A 43 -9.94 22.96 -12.27
CA LEU A 43 -10.50 21.94 -13.15
C LEU A 43 -10.01 22.17 -14.58
N THR A 44 -8.92 21.50 -14.91
CA THR A 44 -8.38 21.43 -16.26
C THR A 44 -8.66 20.05 -16.84
N PHE A 45 -8.49 19.89 -18.16
CA PHE A 45 -8.58 18.56 -18.79
C PHE A 45 -7.60 17.57 -18.14
N THR A 46 -6.38 18.00 -17.82
CA THR A 46 -5.36 17.15 -17.20
C THR A 46 -5.75 16.71 -15.80
N THR A 47 -6.16 17.63 -14.92
CA THR A 47 -6.54 17.30 -13.54
C THR A 47 -7.79 16.41 -13.52
N PHE A 48 -8.76 16.68 -14.40
CA PHE A 48 -9.92 15.81 -14.59
C PHE A 48 -9.50 14.41 -15.08
N PHE A 49 -8.67 14.32 -16.11
CA PHE A 49 -8.25 13.04 -16.69
C PHE A 49 -7.46 12.21 -15.68
N GLU A 50 -6.47 12.80 -15.01
CA GLU A 50 -5.69 12.13 -13.97
C GLU A 50 -6.59 11.62 -12.86
N TYR A 51 -7.47 12.47 -12.31
CA TYR A 51 -8.38 12.07 -11.26
C TYR A 51 -9.37 10.99 -11.71
N PHE A 52 -9.99 11.13 -12.88
CA PHE A 52 -10.96 10.17 -13.40
C PHE A 52 -10.34 8.79 -13.67
N ILE A 53 -9.13 8.75 -14.23
CA ILE A 53 -8.43 7.50 -14.52
C ILE A 53 -7.88 6.88 -13.23
N ALA A 54 -7.12 7.65 -12.43
CA ALA A 54 -6.48 7.16 -11.21
C ALA A 54 -7.48 6.81 -10.11
N ASN A 55 -8.43 7.71 -9.89
CA ASN A 55 -9.41 7.67 -8.82
C ASN A 55 -10.75 7.06 -9.22
N GLY A 56 -11.07 6.97 -10.50
CA GLY A 56 -12.30 6.35 -10.98
C GLY A 56 -12.03 4.98 -11.59
N ILE A 57 -11.67 4.97 -12.87
CA ILE A 57 -11.63 3.77 -13.70
C ILE A 57 -10.67 2.71 -13.14
N LEU A 58 -9.46 3.09 -12.77
CA LEU A 58 -8.44 2.11 -12.40
C LEU A 58 -8.56 1.62 -10.95
N ARG A 59 -9.53 2.09 -10.16
CA ARG A 59 -9.67 1.68 -8.73
C ARG A 59 -9.97 0.20 -8.54
N PHE A 60 -10.56 -0.48 -9.53
CA PHE A 60 -10.90 -1.91 -9.43
C PHE A 60 -9.67 -2.81 -9.17
N ARG A 61 -8.45 -2.34 -9.48
CA ARG A 61 -7.20 -3.06 -9.23
C ARG A 61 -7.07 -3.54 -7.78
N ILE A 62 -7.51 -2.73 -6.82
CA ILE A 62 -7.41 -3.00 -5.39
C ILE A 62 -8.36 -4.15 -5.00
N PRO A 63 -9.69 -4.06 -5.20
CA PRO A 63 -10.59 -5.15 -4.87
C PRO A 63 -10.28 -6.42 -5.66
N MET A 64 -9.85 -6.32 -6.93
CA MET A 64 -9.46 -7.50 -7.71
C MET A 64 -8.27 -8.24 -7.07
N LEU A 65 -7.21 -7.54 -6.63
CA LEU A 65 -6.09 -8.19 -5.93
C LEU A 65 -6.50 -8.81 -4.58
N PHE A 66 -7.38 -8.15 -3.83
CA PHE A 66 -7.94 -8.71 -2.59
C PHE A 66 -8.75 -10.00 -2.86
N LEU A 67 -9.61 -9.98 -3.87
CA LEU A 67 -10.42 -11.13 -4.28
C LEU A 67 -9.55 -12.31 -4.71
N ILE A 68 -8.54 -12.07 -5.54
CA ILE A 68 -7.60 -13.12 -5.99
C ILE A 68 -6.85 -13.71 -4.79
N SER A 69 -6.34 -12.87 -3.89
CA SER A 69 -5.64 -13.35 -2.69
C SER A 69 -6.55 -14.16 -1.77
N GLY A 70 -7.78 -13.69 -1.53
CA GLY A 70 -8.78 -14.38 -0.72
C GLY A 70 -9.19 -15.72 -1.31
N TYR A 71 -9.43 -15.78 -2.62
CA TYR A 71 -9.71 -17.01 -3.35
C TYR A 71 -8.56 -18.01 -3.23
N ILE A 72 -7.31 -17.57 -3.44
CA ILE A 72 -6.14 -18.45 -3.30
C ILE A 72 -5.95 -18.93 -1.86
N PHE A 73 -6.33 -18.13 -0.87
CA PHE A 73 -6.27 -18.52 0.53
C PHE A 73 -7.35 -19.54 0.90
N SER A 74 -8.57 -19.38 0.36
CA SER A 74 -9.71 -20.27 0.62
C SER A 74 -9.55 -21.65 -0.03
N ILE A 75 -8.99 -21.76 -1.24
CA ILE A 75 -8.74 -23.07 -1.87
C ILE A 75 -7.72 -23.94 -1.10
N GLN A 76 -6.95 -23.32 -0.19
CA GLN A 76 -5.98 -24.02 0.66
C GLN A 76 -6.58 -24.49 1.99
N ASP A 77 -7.91 -24.53 2.12
CA ASP A 77 -8.59 -24.81 3.38
C ASP A 77 -8.26 -26.16 4.02
N LYS A 78 -7.80 -27.12 3.21
CA LYS A 78 -7.31 -28.43 3.68
C LYS A 78 -6.08 -28.33 4.60
N ARG A 79 -5.37 -27.20 4.62
CA ARG A 79 -4.18 -26.97 5.47
C ARG A 79 -4.57 -26.33 6.79
N PRO A 80 -3.88 -26.68 7.90
CA PRO A 80 -4.10 -26.03 9.19
C PRO A 80 -4.02 -24.50 9.07
N TYR A 81 -5.01 -23.80 9.62
CA TYR A 81 -5.11 -22.34 9.54
C TYR A 81 -3.85 -21.64 10.06
N GLY A 82 -3.31 -22.06 11.21
CA GLY A 82 -2.09 -21.49 11.78
C GLY A 82 -0.88 -21.59 10.86
N GLN A 83 -0.72 -22.69 10.12
CA GLN A 83 0.37 -22.83 9.14
C GLN A 83 0.18 -21.90 7.95
N ARG A 84 -1.05 -21.69 7.49
CA ARG A 84 -1.37 -20.74 6.41
C ARG A 84 -1.07 -19.31 6.83
N ILE A 85 -1.48 -18.91 8.03
CA ILE A 85 -1.21 -17.57 8.58
C ILE A 85 0.28 -17.36 8.81
N LYS A 86 1.01 -18.34 9.35
CA LYS A 86 2.47 -18.24 9.53
C LYS A 86 3.18 -17.98 8.20
N ARG A 87 2.80 -18.68 7.12
CA ARG A 87 3.35 -18.44 5.78
C ARG A 87 3.02 -17.02 5.29
N ARG A 88 1.77 -16.59 5.45
CA ARG A 88 1.34 -15.23 5.07
C ARG A 88 2.09 -14.16 5.84
N PHE A 89 2.32 -14.36 7.14
CA PHE A 89 3.10 -13.45 7.98
C PHE A 89 4.52 -13.26 7.41
N VAL A 90 5.21 -14.36 7.10
CA VAL A 90 6.55 -14.31 6.49
C VAL A 90 6.53 -13.64 5.11
N THR A 91 5.49 -13.84 4.31
CA THR A 91 5.44 -13.28 2.95
C THR A 91 4.90 -11.84 2.87
N LEU A 92 4.21 -11.35 3.89
CA LEU A 92 3.54 -10.04 3.88
C LEU A 92 4.05 -9.13 4.99
N ILE A 93 4.02 -9.58 6.24
CA ILE A 93 4.35 -8.77 7.40
C ILE A 93 5.86 -8.56 7.55
N VAL A 94 6.66 -9.59 7.28
CA VAL A 94 8.12 -9.44 7.30
C VAL A 94 8.59 -8.43 6.24
N PRO A 95 8.19 -8.53 4.95
CA PRO A 95 8.48 -7.49 3.97
C PRO A 95 7.94 -6.11 4.36
N TYR A 96 6.74 -6.03 4.95
CA TYR A 96 6.17 -4.77 5.44
C TYR A 96 7.12 -4.07 6.42
N PHE A 97 7.61 -4.77 7.44
CA PHE A 97 8.52 -4.17 8.42
C PHE A 97 9.89 -3.82 7.85
N ILE A 98 10.43 -4.67 6.98
CA ILE A 98 11.71 -4.42 6.31
C ILE A 98 11.62 -3.17 5.45
N TRP A 99 10.64 -3.09 4.54
CA TRP A 99 10.49 -1.94 3.64
C TRP A 99 10.08 -0.67 4.39
N SER A 100 9.30 -0.79 5.46
CA SER A 100 8.99 0.33 6.35
C SER A 100 10.27 0.87 7.02
N ALA A 101 11.14 -0.01 7.53
CA ALA A 101 12.42 0.39 8.11
C ALA A 101 13.35 1.03 7.08
N VAL A 102 13.43 0.46 5.88
CA VAL A 102 14.21 1.01 4.76
C VAL A 102 13.71 2.41 4.40
N GLY A 103 12.39 2.60 4.29
CA GLY A 103 11.80 3.92 4.01
C GLY A 103 12.18 4.95 5.07
N LEU A 104 12.05 4.59 6.36
CA LEU A 104 12.47 5.46 7.45
C LEU A 104 13.97 5.77 7.42
N ALA A 105 14.82 4.77 7.18
CA ALA A 105 16.26 4.96 7.11
C ALA A 105 16.65 5.90 5.96
N VAL A 106 16.07 5.72 4.77
CA VAL A 106 16.32 6.59 3.61
C VAL A 106 15.85 8.01 3.90
N THR A 107 14.64 8.19 4.45
CA THR A 107 14.13 9.52 4.81
C THR A 107 15.02 10.19 5.86
N TYR A 108 15.45 9.46 6.89
CA TYR A 108 16.36 9.97 7.90
C TYR A 108 17.68 10.41 7.30
N LEU A 109 18.32 9.59 6.44
CA LEU A 109 19.57 9.93 5.77
C LEU A 109 19.45 11.18 4.90
N TRP A 110 18.31 11.34 4.21
CA TRP A 110 18.04 12.53 3.40
C TRP A 110 17.76 13.78 4.24
N GLN A 111 17.25 13.64 5.46
CA GLN A 111 17.08 14.78 6.38
C GLN A 111 18.42 15.36 6.86
N GLN A 112 19.53 14.63 6.76
CA GLN A 112 20.85 15.06 7.25
C GLN A 112 21.54 16.11 6.36
N ASN A 113 21.12 16.27 5.10
CA ASN A 113 21.68 17.26 4.18
C ASN A 113 20.62 18.30 3.83
N SER A 114 20.98 19.58 3.87
CA SER A 114 20.03 20.70 3.68
C SER A 114 19.28 20.67 2.36
N VAL A 115 19.91 20.22 1.28
CA VAL A 115 19.29 20.12 -0.06
C VAL A 115 18.25 18.99 -0.09
N THR A 116 18.60 17.83 0.43
CA THR A 116 17.70 16.67 0.45
C THR A 116 16.63 16.80 1.53
N PHE A 117 16.89 17.55 2.60
CA PHE A 117 15.90 17.89 3.62
C PHE A 117 14.75 18.68 3.01
N GLU A 118 15.04 19.75 2.26
CA GLU A 118 14.03 20.54 1.55
C GLU A 118 13.21 19.67 0.60
N ALA A 119 13.85 18.75 -0.12
CA ALA A 119 13.15 17.82 -1.01
C ALA A 119 12.21 16.88 -0.26
N VAL A 120 12.66 16.28 0.86
CA VAL A 120 11.84 15.42 1.73
C VAL A 120 10.67 16.20 2.32
N HIS A 121 10.92 17.41 2.80
CA HIS A 121 9.92 18.26 3.43
C HIS A 121 8.84 18.66 2.41
N ARG A 122 9.22 19.06 1.19
CA ARG A 122 8.28 19.38 0.10
C ARG A 122 7.49 18.18 -0.38
N ALA A 123 8.11 17.00 -0.38
CA ALA A 123 7.44 15.76 -0.77
C ALA A 123 6.37 15.30 0.24
N ALA A 124 6.33 15.88 1.43
CA ALA A 124 5.33 15.61 2.47
C ALA A 124 5.10 14.11 2.71
N LEU A 125 6.19 13.35 2.79
CA LEU A 125 6.16 11.88 2.82
C LEU A 125 5.51 11.29 4.08
N ASP A 126 5.28 12.12 5.12
CA ASP A 126 4.67 11.70 6.37
C ASP A 126 3.16 11.54 6.27
N GLN A 127 2.69 10.30 6.34
CA GLN A 127 1.25 9.99 6.35
C GLN A 127 0.49 10.60 7.54
N LEU A 128 1.17 10.93 8.64
CA LEU A 128 0.55 11.53 9.82
C LEU A 128 0.45 13.05 9.75
N GLY A 129 0.97 13.68 8.69
CA GLY A 129 0.88 15.12 8.46
C GLY A 129 1.76 15.99 9.36
N ASP A 130 2.67 15.40 10.13
CA ASP A 130 3.58 16.11 11.04
C ASP A 130 4.76 16.73 10.26
N ASN A 131 5.32 15.96 9.32
CA ASN A 131 6.38 16.36 8.37
C ASN A 131 7.66 17.00 8.96
N ARG A 132 7.80 16.98 10.30
CA ARG A 132 9.00 17.38 11.03
C ARG A 132 10.17 16.40 10.82
N ALA A 133 11.38 16.84 11.15
CA ALA A 133 12.55 15.98 11.16
C ALA A 133 12.38 14.84 12.17
N TYR A 134 12.93 13.66 11.89
CA TYR A 134 12.79 12.51 12.79
C TYR A 134 13.45 12.73 14.15
N GLU A 135 14.47 13.60 14.21
CA GLU A 135 15.13 14.03 15.44
C GLU A 135 14.18 14.81 16.36
N GLU A 136 13.30 15.63 15.78
CA GLU A 136 12.30 16.42 16.53
C GLU A 136 11.07 15.60 16.93
N ILE A 137 10.72 14.59 16.11
CA ILE A 137 9.59 13.69 16.35
C ILE A 137 9.86 12.74 17.52
N GLY A 138 11.12 12.36 17.71
CA GLY A 138 11.55 11.43 18.74
C GLY A 138 11.18 9.97 18.47
N TRP A 139 11.75 9.07 19.27
CA TRP A 139 11.64 7.62 19.08
C TRP A 139 10.21 7.09 19.04
N GLY A 140 9.32 7.61 19.90
CA GLY A 140 7.92 7.19 19.91
C GLY A 140 7.20 7.48 18.59
N GLY A 141 7.44 8.65 18.00
CA GLY A 141 6.86 9.01 16.72
C GLY A 141 7.47 8.25 15.54
N VAL A 142 8.76 7.90 15.60
CA VAL A 142 9.42 7.05 14.59
C VAL A 142 8.88 5.62 14.65
N ILE A 143 8.74 5.04 15.84
CA ILE A 143 8.17 3.69 16.02
C ILE A 143 6.71 3.65 15.53
N LYS A 144 5.91 4.68 15.81
CA LYS A 144 4.54 4.78 15.31
C LYS A 144 4.50 4.76 13.77
N ARG A 145 5.40 5.49 13.11
CA ARG A 145 5.52 5.47 11.64
C ARG A 145 5.98 4.10 11.14
N TRP A 146 6.92 3.47 11.81
CA TRP A 146 7.40 2.15 11.42
C TRP A 146 6.29 1.08 11.44
N LEU A 147 5.49 1.07 12.51
CA LEU A 147 4.50 0.01 12.76
C LEU A 147 3.11 0.28 12.16
N VAL A 148 2.71 1.55 12.04
CA VAL A 148 1.31 1.93 11.73
C VAL A 148 1.21 2.74 10.44
N ALA A 149 2.15 3.66 10.20
CA ALA A 149 2.08 4.66 9.14
C ALA A 149 3.42 4.77 8.40
N PRO A 150 3.81 3.74 7.63
CA PRO A 150 5.14 3.67 7.01
C PRO A 150 5.29 4.78 5.96
N VAL A 151 6.49 5.30 5.73
CA VAL A 151 6.70 6.36 4.70
C VAL A 151 6.14 5.94 3.33
N SER A 152 6.37 4.68 2.94
CA SER A 152 5.79 4.12 1.71
C SER A 152 4.33 3.74 1.91
N PHE A 153 3.41 4.62 1.47
CA PHE A 153 1.97 4.41 1.56
C PHE A 153 1.54 3.03 1.04
N GLN A 154 2.09 2.58 -0.08
CA GLN A 154 1.71 1.33 -0.75
C GLN A 154 1.78 0.09 0.15
N LEU A 155 2.59 0.13 1.22
CA LEU A 155 2.71 -0.94 2.20
C LEU A 155 1.42 -1.20 3.01
N TRP A 156 0.49 -0.23 3.06
CA TRP A 156 -0.83 -0.42 3.68
C TRP A 156 -1.56 -1.63 3.10
N PHE A 157 -1.37 -1.89 1.79
CA PHE A 157 -2.01 -2.98 1.08
C PHE A 157 -1.57 -4.36 1.61
N LEU A 158 -0.28 -4.54 1.90
CA LEU A 158 0.26 -5.79 2.45
C LEU A 158 -0.31 -6.08 3.84
N ARG A 159 -0.37 -5.04 4.68
CA ARG A 159 -0.98 -5.11 6.01
C ARG A 159 -2.45 -5.52 5.91
N SER A 160 -3.23 -4.84 5.07
CA SER A 160 -4.65 -5.15 4.87
C SER A 160 -4.85 -6.57 4.34
N LEU A 161 -4.03 -7.03 3.39
CA LEU A 161 -4.08 -8.42 2.91
C LEU A 161 -3.89 -9.41 4.04
N PHE A 162 -2.94 -9.16 4.93
CA PHE A 162 -2.71 -10.02 6.09
C PHE A 162 -3.92 -10.01 7.03
N VAL A 163 -4.48 -8.83 7.34
CA VAL A 163 -5.67 -8.69 8.19
C VAL A 163 -6.87 -9.44 7.59
N TYR A 164 -7.14 -9.33 6.30
CA TYR A 164 -8.23 -10.09 5.67
C TYR A 164 -8.01 -11.61 5.71
N ASN A 165 -6.77 -12.08 5.52
CA ASN A 165 -6.45 -13.50 5.68
C ASN A 165 -6.62 -13.95 7.15
N LEU A 166 -6.29 -13.09 8.12
CA LEU A 166 -6.51 -13.36 9.54
C LEU A 166 -8.01 -13.46 9.85
N MET A 167 -8.82 -12.58 9.27
CA MET A 167 -10.28 -12.58 9.40
C MET A 167 -10.98 -13.72 8.63
N TYR A 168 -10.24 -14.52 7.85
CA TYR A 168 -10.80 -15.62 7.05
C TYR A 168 -11.78 -16.55 7.80
N PRO A 169 -11.53 -16.96 9.07
CA PRO A 169 -12.49 -17.77 9.81
C PRO A 169 -13.85 -17.09 9.95
N LEU A 170 -13.90 -15.77 10.11
CA LEU A 170 -15.16 -15.02 10.22
C LEU A 170 -15.98 -15.11 8.93
N PHE A 171 -15.32 -15.10 7.77
CA PHE A 171 -15.99 -15.19 6.46
C PHE A 171 -16.37 -16.62 6.06
N ARG A 172 -15.77 -17.64 6.69
CA ARG A 172 -16.06 -19.04 6.40
C ARG A 172 -17.34 -19.53 7.07
N TRP A 173 -17.65 -18.96 8.24
CA TRP A 173 -18.77 -19.37 9.09
C TRP A 173 -19.94 -18.37 9.08
N ALA A 174 -19.85 -17.31 8.28
CA ALA A 174 -20.93 -16.39 7.96
C ALA A 174 -21.67 -16.89 6.71
#